data_AF-A0A3C1B034-F1
#
_entry.id   AF-A0A3C1B034-F1
#
_cell.length_a   1.000
_cell.length_b   1.000
_cell.length_c   1.000
_cell.angle_alpha   90.00
_cell.angle_beta   90.00
_cell.angle_gamma   90.00
#
_symmetry.space_group_name_H-M   'P 1'
#
loop_
_entity.id
_entity.type
_entity.pdbx_description
1 polymer ?
#
loop_
_entity_poly.entity_id
_entity_poly.type
_entity_poly.pdbx_seq_one_letter_code
_entity_poly.pdbx_strand_id
1 'polypeptide(L)' 'MHHIAVRTKDSFGDIIKDVEKHFGSKPWIQAKEDNGKVGEGMEFAYLDLAKEMGLYVEIYNEDRTGGLPY' A
#
# COMPACT_ATOMS: atom_id res chain seq x y z
N MET A 1 -7.96 13.40 12.44
CA MET A 1 -7.44 12.83 11.18
C MET A 1 -7.22 11.34 11.43
N HIS A 2 -7.81 10.45 10.63
CA HIS A 2 -7.78 8.99 10.88
C HIS A 2 -6.51 8.35 10.30
N HIS A 3 -6.22 8.61 9.03
CA HIS A 3 -4.97 8.29 8.34
C HIS A 3 -4.84 9.19 7.10
N ILE A 4 -3.69 9.15 6.42
CA ILE A 4 -3.50 9.74 5.10
C ILE A 4 -3.36 8.60 4.09
N ALA A 5 -4.11 8.66 2.99
CA ALA A 5 -4.02 7.69 1.90
C ALA A 5 -3.28 8.30 0.70
N VAL A 6 -2.23 7.62 0.25
CA VAL A 6 -1.38 8.04 -0.87
C VAL A 6 -1.54 7.05 -2.02
N ARG A 7 -1.88 7.58 -3.19
CA ARG A 7 -1.90 6.81 -4.43
C ARG A 7 -0.50 6.76 -5.03
N THR A 8 0.00 5.58 -5.34
CA THR A 8 1.28 5.40 -6.05
C THR A 8 1.06 5.07 -7.52
N LYS A 9 1.90 5.62 -8.39
CA LYS A 9 1.99 5.25 -9.82
C LYS A 9 2.98 4.13 -10.08
N ASP A 10 3.87 3.89 -9.11
CA ASP A 10 4.90 2.89 -9.22
C ASP A 10 4.32 1.50 -8.95
N SER A 11 5.07 0.47 -9.38
CA SER A 11 4.77 -0.92 -9.03
C SER A 11 4.61 -1.06 -7.52
N PHE A 12 3.46 -1.56 -7.09
CA PHE A 12 3.15 -1.68 -5.67
C PHE A 12 4.20 -2.52 -4.93
N GLY A 13 4.67 -3.61 -5.55
CA GLY A 13 5.72 -4.46 -4.99
C GLY A 13 7.05 -3.74 -4.79
N ASP A 14 7.38 -2.75 -5.62
CA ASP A 14 8.63 -1.99 -5.48
C ASP A 14 8.52 -0.94 -4.36
N ILE A 15 7.35 -0.31 -4.22
CA ILE A 15 7.06 0.58 -3.08
C ILE A 15 7.20 -0.17 -1.75
N ILE A 16 6.70 -1.40 -1.65
CA ILE A 16 6.81 -2.19 -0.41
C ILE A 16 8.27 -2.50 -0.07
N LYS A 17 9.10 -2.83 -1.06
CA LYS A 17 10.55 -3.02 -0.84
C LYS A 17 11.23 -1.72 -0.40
N ASP A 18 10.85 -0.59 -0.98
CA ASP A 18 11.40 0.71 -0.62
C ASP A 18 11.01 1.12 0.81
N VAL A 19 9.77 0.86 1.22
CA VAL A 19 9.33 1.04 2.61
C VAL A 19 10.18 0.20 3.56
N GLU A 20 10.33 -1.10 3.28
CA GLU A 20 11.14 -2.00 4.11
C GLU A 20 12.60 -1.52 4.21
N LYS A 21 13.16 -1.02 3.11
CA LYS A 21 14.52 -0.48 3.06
C LYS A 21 14.69 0.80 3.88
N HIS A 22 13.72 1.70 3.86
CA HIS A 22 13.84 3.02 4.51
C HIS A 22 13.43 3.00 5.99
N PHE A 23 12.40 2.24 6.34
CA PHE A 23 11.86 2.20 7.69
C PHE A 23 12.31 0.97 8.48
N GLY A 24 12.96 0.00 7.84
CA GLY A 24 13.46 -1.22 8.49
C GLY A 24 12.35 -2.16 8.96
N SER A 25 11.11 -1.91 8.56
CA SER A 25 9.92 -2.67 8.94
C SER A 25 9.03 -2.93 7.74
N LYS A 26 8.31 -4.06 7.79
CA LYS A 26 7.24 -4.33 6.84
C LYS A 26 6.02 -3.45 7.16
N PRO A 27 5.15 -3.16 6.18
CA PRO A 27 3.84 -2.58 6.46
C PRO A 27 3.11 -3.36 7.55
N TRP A 28 2.35 -2.62 8.37
CA TRP A 28 1.54 -3.22 9.43
C TRP A 28 0.41 -4.08 8.85
N ILE A 29 -0.19 -3.60 7.76
CA ILE A 29 -1.15 -4.35 6.96
C ILE A 29 -0.69 -4.29 5.52
N GLN A 30 -0.76 -5.42 4.82
CA GLN A 30 -0.62 -5.48 3.38
C GLN A 30 -1.70 -6.41 2.86
N ALA A 31 -2.51 -5.90 1.95
CA ALA A 31 -3.66 -6.60 1.42
C ALA A 31 -3.76 -6.38 -0.09
N LYS A 32 -4.39 -7.35 -0.73
CA LYS A 32 -4.78 -7.28 -2.12
C LYS A 32 -6.21 -7.73 -2.25
N GLU A 33 -6.88 -7.28 -3.30
CA GLU A 33 -8.20 -7.75 -3.64
C GLU A 33 -8.20 -9.28 -3.80
N ASP A 34 -9.29 -9.92 -3.35
CA ASP A 34 -9.38 -11.38 -3.21
C ASP A 34 -9.12 -12.11 -4.55
N ASN A 35 -9.51 -11.46 -5.66
CA ASN A 35 -9.35 -11.97 -7.02
C ASN A 35 -8.16 -11.34 -7.77
N GLY A 36 -7.43 -10.42 -7.12
CA GLY A 36 -6.30 -9.70 -7.69
C GLY A 36 -5.07 -10.60 -7.82
N LYS A 37 -4.53 -10.71 -9.05
CA LYS A 37 -3.14 -11.16 -9.23
C LYS A 37 -2.19 -10.06 -8.76
N VAL A 38 -0.91 -10.38 -8.63
CA VAL A 38 0.12 -9.38 -8.32
C VAL A 38 0.12 -8.32 -9.43
N GLY A 39 -0.06 -7.04 -9.06
CA GLY A 39 -0.21 -5.94 -10.01
C GLY A 39 -1.55 -5.87 -10.74
N GLU A 40 -2.56 -6.65 -10.33
CA GLU A 40 -3.94 -6.58 -10.82
C GLU A 40 -4.91 -6.27 -9.67
N GLY A 41 -6.00 -5.56 -9.96
CA GLY A 41 -6.99 -5.16 -8.95
C GLY A 41 -6.44 -4.14 -7.94
N MET A 42 -7.07 -4.05 -6.76
CA MET A 42 -6.62 -3.15 -5.69
C MET A 42 -5.58 -3.81 -4.79
N GLU A 43 -4.42 -3.19 -4.64
CA GLU A 43 -3.40 -3.50 -3.64
C GLU A 43 -3.27 -2.30 -2.70
N PHE A 44 -3.24 -2.54 -1.38
CA PHE A 44 -3.03 -1.50 -0.40
C PHE A 44 -2.24 -1.99 0.81
N ALA A 45 -1.60 -1.05 1.49
CA ALA A 45 -0.82 -1.32 2.68
C ALA A 45 -0.94 -0.18 3.67
N TYR A 46 -0.95 -0.49 4.98
CA TYR A 46 -0.88 0.49 6.05
C TYR A 46 0.51 0.49 6.67
N LEU A 47 1.13 1.66 6.74
CA LEU A 47 2.37 1.91 7.47
C LEU A 47 2.03 2.48 8.85
N ASP A 48 2.60 1.89 9.89
CA ASP A 48 2.63 2.49 11.23
C ASP A 48 3.82 3.45 11.32
N LEU A 49 3.56 4.71 10.98
CA LEU A 49 4.52 5.81 11.12
C LEU A 49 4.16 6.69 12.33
N ALA A 50 3.50 6.12 13.35
CA ALA A 50 3.09 6.89 14.52
C ALA A 50 4.29 7.49 15.27
N LYS A 51 5.46 6.84 15.24
CA LYS A 51 6.67 7.35 15.91
C LYS A 51 7.34 8.47 15.12
N GLU A 52 7.31 8.39 13.80
CA GLU A 52 7.99 9.31 12.89
C GLU A 52 7.14 10.54 12.58
N MET A 53 5.82 10.35 12.43
CA MET A 53 4.89 11.34 11.90
C MET A 53 3.61 11.50 12.72
N GLY A 54 3.36 10.63 13.71
CA GLY A 54 2.13 10.67 14.52
C GLY A 54 0.88 10.21 13.77
N LEU A 55 1.02 9.45 12.67
CA LEU A 55 -0.09 9.04 11.83
C LEU A 55 0.14 7.69 11.13
N TYR A 56 -0.95 7.02 10.80
CA TYR A 56 -0.96 5.87 9.89
C TYR A 56 -1.04 6.36 8.45
N VAL A 57 -0.26 5.74 7.57
CA VAL A 57 -0.29 6.02 6.13
C VAL A 57 -0.81 4.80 5.39
N GLU A 58 -1.87 4.97 4.61
CA GLU A 58 -2.29 3.99 3.62
C GLU A 58 -1.61 4.29 2.29
N ILE A 59 -1.06 3.28 1.62
CA ILE A 59 -0.56 3.38 0.26
C ILE A 59 -1.34 2.40 -0.59
N TYR A 60 -1.79 2.82 -1.77
CA TYR A 60 -2.49 1.95 -2.72
C TYR A 60 -2.08 2.24 -4.17
N ASN A 61 -2.18 1.25 -5.05
CA ASN A 61 -1.84 1.36 -6.46
C ASN A 61 -2.85 2.21 -7.26
N GLU A 62 -2.34 3.00 -8.22
CA GLU A 62 -3.14 3.76 -9.18
C GLU A 62 -3.83 2.85 -10.20
N ASP A 63 -3.07 1.96 -10.83
CA ASP A 63 -3.58 1.09 -11.88
C ASP A 63 -4.27 -0.15 -11.31
N ARG A 64 -5.59 -0.18 -11.49
CA ARG A 64 -6.47 -1.30 -11.13
C ARG A 64 -6.92 -2.02 -12.39
N THR A 65 -5.98 -2.62 -13.12
CA THR A 65 -6.33 -3.49 -14.25
C THR A 65 -6.69 -4.88 -13.73
N GLY A 66 -7.84 -5.42 -14.14
CA GLY A 66 -8.39 -6.64 -13.52
C GLY A 66 -9.02 -6.34 -12.15
N GLY A 67 -9.49 -7.38 -11.45
CA GLY A 67 -10.17 -7.23 -10.17
C GLY A 67 -11.70 -7.42 -10.23
N LEU A 68 -12.39 -7.15 -9.13
CA LEU A 68 -13.85 -7.21 -9.10
C LEU A 68 -14.47 -6.13 -10.01
N PRO A 69 -15.55 -6.43 -10.75
CA PRO A 69 -16.25 -5.41 -11.52
C PRO A 69 -16.85 -4.37 -10.57
N TYR A 70 -16.57 -3.08 -10.83
CA TYR A 70 -17.22 -1.94 -10.17
C TYR A 70 -18.70 -1.85 -10.53
#